data_AF-A0A1Q4ZVZ4-F1
#
_entry.id   AF-A0A1Q4ZVZ4-F1
#
_cell.length_a   1.000
_cell.length_b   1.000
_cell.length_c   1.000
_cell.angle_alpha   90.00
_cell.angle_beta   90.00
_cell.angle_gamma   90.00
#
_symmetry.space_group_name_H-M   'P 1'
#
loop_
_entity.id
_entity.type
_entity.pdbx_description
1 polymer ?
#
loop_
_entity_poly.entity_id
_entity_poly.type
_entity_poly.pdbx_seq_one_letter_code
_entity_poly.pdbx_strand_id
1 'polypeptide(L)'
;MLGRIVYFHALFIEPSLLPSAPRRPGPVCCNHGPDSDRGTVGKPLTDSAWAALVEVATTLPAHDHSCPKANDVCCATCRVVAAAAAVGAGWAHTEHRSYQRAEPAETLLRSCRLAAAARLGRAFAMQHAVWCPALDQLTGPETLPGAEELPLTGELLALWASPITDVHHPVANWLNHCTGLDDVRRVLETRRTDS
;
A
#
# COMPACT_ATOMS: atom_id res chain seq x y z
N MET A 1 6.26 -7.87 7.46
CA MET A 1 4.92 -7.61 6.89
C MET A 1 4.95 -7.04 5.47
N LEU A 2 5.79 -6.05 5.14
CA LEU A 2 5.90 -5.53 3.76
C LEU A 2 6.31 -6.57 2.70
N GLY A 3 7.16 -7.55 3.05
CA GLY A 3 7.46 -8.68 2.15
C GLY A 3 6.22 -9.48 1.74
N ARG A 4 5.20 -9.58 2.62
CA ARG A 4 3.92 -10.25 2.28
C ARG A 4 3.12 -9.46 1.26
N ILE A 5 3.23 -8.12 1.29
CA ILE A 5 2.57 -7.26 0.31
C ILE A 5 3.13 -7.51 -1.08
N VAL A 6 4.46 -7.55 -1.19
CA VAL A 6 5.13 -7.79 -2.46
C VAL A 6 4.87 -9.21 -2.96
N TYR A 7 4.94 -10.20 -2.07
CA TYR A 7 4.67 -11.59 -2.43
C TYR A 7 3.22 -11.81 -2.88
N PHE A 8 2.24 -11.31 -2.11
CA PHE A 8 0.83 -11.43 -2.47
C PHE A 8 0.53 -10.70 -3.78
N HIS A 9 1.11 -9.51 -3.95
CA HIS A 9 0.97 -8.74 -5.17
C HIS A 9 1.55 -9.44 -6.40
N ALA A 10 2.80 -9.89 -6.32
CA ALA A 10 3.50 -10.51 -7.46
C ALA A 10 2.91 -11.85 -7.89
N LEU A 11 2.30 -12.60 -6.97
CA LEU A 11 1.75 -13.93 -7.26
C LEU A 11 0.26 -13.91 -7.62
N PHE A 12 -0.54 -13.06 -6.98
CA PHE A 12 -2.00 -13.13 -7.12
C PHE A 12 -2.61 -11.93 -7.83
N ILE A 13 -1.95 -10.77 -7.74
CA ILE A 13 -2.48 -9.51 -8.28
C ILE A 13 -1.94 -9.24 -9.68
N GLU A 14 -0.62 -9.17 -9.82
CA GLU A 14 0.06 -8.83 -11.08
C GLU A 14 -0.41 -9.66 -12.30
N PRO A 15 -0.58 -11.00 -12.21
CA PRO A 15 -1.08 -11.79 -13.34
C PRO A 15 -2.51 -11.46 -13.78
N SER A 16 -3.29 -10.82 -12.90
CA SER A 16 -4.69 -10.47 -13.13
C SER A 16 -4.88 -9.01 -13.53
N LEU A 17 -3.80 -8.22 -13.60
CA LEU A 17 -3.85 -6.80 -13.95
C LEU A 17 -4.09 -6.63 -15.45
N LEU A 18 -5.16 -5.91 -15.77
CA LEU A 18 -5.39 -5.44 -17.13
C LEU A 18 -4.56 -4.17 -17.39
N PRO A 19 -4.18 -3.91 -18.66
CA PRO A 19 -3.56 -2.66 -19.06
C PRO A 19 -4.42 -1.48 -18.58
N SER A 20 -3.80 -0.58 -17.81
CA SER A 20 -4.51 0.50 -17.13
C SER A 20 -4.74 1.71 -18.04
N ALA A 21 -5.83 2.42 -17.81
CA ALA A 21 -6.11 3.74 -18.39
C ALA A 21 -5.01 4.76 -18.03
N PRO A 22 -4.90 5.88 -18.76
CA PRO A 22 -3.89 6.91 -18.46
C PRO A 22 -4.04 7.47 -17.05
N ARG A 23 -2.89 7.54 -16.37
CA ARG A 23 -2.74 7.94 -14.97
C ARG A 23 -3.35 9.32 -14.72
N ARG A 24 -4.23 9.44 -13.74
CA ARG A 24 -4.66 10.75 -13.22
C ARG A 24 -3.70 11.22 -12.12
N PRO A 25 -3.49 12.54 -11.95
CA PRO A 25 -2.77 13.05 -10.79
C PRO A 25 -3.66 13.01 -9.53
N GLY A 26 -3.04 12.69 -8.39
CA GLY A 26 -3.67 12.76 -7.07
C GLY A 26 -3.64 14.17 -6.46
N PRO A 27 -4.01 14.30 -5.17
CA PRO A 27 -3.86 15.56 -4.45
C PRO A 27 -2.38 15.95 -4.24
N VAL A 28 -2.12 17.24 -4.04
CA VAL A 28 -0.79 17.72 -3.62
C VAL A 28 -0.43 17.15 -2.25
N CYS A 29 0.83 16.74 -2.04
CA CYS A 29 1.28 16.26 -0.75
C CYS A 29 1.48 17.42 0.23
N CYS A 30 1.61 17.13 1.53
CA CYS A 30 1.77 18.16 2.56
C CYS A 30 2.94 19.12 2.30
N ASN A 31 4.07 18.62 1.78
CA ASN A 31 5.22 19.47 1.44
C ASN A 31 4.98 20.39 0.23
N HIS A 32 3.95 20.12 -0.58
CA HIS A 32 3.57 20.92 -1.75
C HIS A 32 2.25 21.68 -1.55
N GLY A 33 1.68 21.61 -0.35
CA GLY A 33 0.49 22.36 0.06
C GLY A 33 0.84 23.78 0.52
N PRO A 34 -0.17 24.60 0.81
CA PRO A 34 0.00 26.00 1.23
C PRO A 34 0.75 26.14 2.58
N ASP A 35 0.72 25.12 3.45
CA ASP A 35 1.36 25.12 4.78
C ASP A 35 2.73 24.43 4.79
N SER A 36 3.51 24.53 3.70
CA SER A 36 4.74 23.76 3.48
C SER A 36 5.92 24.10 4.39
N ASP A 37 5.82 25.09 5.28
CA ASP A 37 6.91 25.59 6.12
C ASP A 37 7.50 24.56 7.10
N ARG A 38 6.87 23.38 7.23
CA ARG A 38 7.36 22.26 8.02
C ARG A 38 7.77 21.12 7.10
N GLY A 39 8.91 21.26 6.44
CA GLY A 39 9.48 20.24 5.54
C GLY A 39 9.59 18.88 6.22
N THR A 40 8.63 18.00 5.93
CA THR A 40 8.63 16.62 6.46
C THR A 40 9.46 15.77 5.52
N VAL A 41 10.71 15.51 5.94
CA VAL A 41 11.76 14.64 5.38
C VAL A 41 11.57 14.20 3.92
N GLY A 42 12.41 14.75 3.04
CA GLY A 42 12.63 14.27 1.68
C GLY A 42 13.80 13.30 1.59
N LYS A 43 13.49 12.00 1.36
CA LYS A 43 14.36 10.85 0.96
C LYS A 43 15.25 10.17 2.02
N PRO A 44 15.63 8.88 1.84
CA PRO A 44 15.26 7.91 0.78
C PRO A 44 14.51 6.67 1.30
N LEU A 45 13.48 6.26 0.55
CA LEU A 45 12.92 4.89 0.65
C LEU A 45 13.77 3.88 -0.13
N THR A 46 14.73 4.33 -0.96
CA THR A 46 15.30 3.60 -2.11
C THR A 46 15.98 2.26 -1.81
N ASP A 47 16.23 1.93 -0.55
CA ASP A 47 16.74 0.62 -0.12
C ASP A 47 15.97 0.04 1.07
N SER A 48 14.70 0.41 1.20
CA SER A 48 13.83 -0.02 2.28
C SER A 48 12.70 -0.91 1.78
N ALA A 49 12.15 -1.73 2.68
CA ALA A 49 10.92 -2.48 2.44
C ALA A 49 9.74 -1.60 1.97
N TRP A 50 9.77 -0.31 2.32
CA TRP A 50 8.79 0.69 1.93
C TRP A 50 8.96 1.18 0.47
N ALA A 51 10.15 1.09 -0.13
CA ALA A 51 10.30 1.31 -1.57
C ALA A 51 9.61 0.21 -2.37
N ALA A 52 9.70 -1.05 -1.92
CA ALA A 52 9.02 -2.16 -2.59
C ALA A 52 7.49 -1.98 -2.61
N LEU A 53 6.92 -1.36 -1.57
CA LEU A 53 5.51 -0.96 -1.56
C LEU A 53 5.18 0.05 -2.67
N VAL A 54 6.05 1.05 -2.87
CA VAL A 54 5.88 2.05 -3.93
C VAL A 54 6.02 1.40 -5.30
N GLU A 55 7.02 0.53 -5.50
CA GLU A 55 7.22 -0.22 -6.74
C GLU A 55 6.00 -1.08 -7.08
N VAL A 56 5.51 -1.87 -6.12
CA VAL A 56 4.26 -2.64 -6.24
C VAL A 56 3.12 -1.73 -6.66
N ALA A 57 2.95 -0.61 -5.96
CA ALA A 57 1.87 0.31 -6.25
C ALA A 57 1.95 0.85 -7.69
N THR A 58 3.14 1.12 -8.24
CA THR A 58 3.27 1.62 -9.62
C THR A 58 2.70 0.69 -10.70
N THR A 59 2.52 -0.60 -10.40
CA THR A 59 1.90 -1.57 -11.30
C THR A 59 0.37 -1.55 -11.22
N LEU A 60 -0.21 -0.97 -10.17
CA LEU A 60 -1.65 -0.99 -9.92
C LEU A 60 -2.37 0.18 -10.61
N PRO A 61 -3.54 -0.06 -11.25
CA PRO A 61 -4.37 1.01 -11.82
C PRO A 61 -4.78 2.07 -10.78
N ALA A 62 -4.94 1.68 -9.52
CA ALA A 62 -5.33 2.58 -8.44
C ALA A 62 -4.19 3.49 -7.93
N HIS A 63 -2.97 3.37 -8.48
CA HIS A 63 -1.82 4.21 -8.11
C HIS A 63 -1.81 5.58 -8.81
N ASP A 64 -2.88 5.89 -9.54
CA ASP A 64 -3.25 7.16 -10.16
C ASP A 64 -3.48 8.32 -9.16
N HIS A 65 -2.84 8.28 -8.00
CA HIS A 65 -3.03 9.25 -6.92
C HIS A 65 -1.70 9.80 -6.37
N SER A 66 -0.65 9.76 -7.17
CA SER A 66 0.61 10.42 -6.84
C SER A 66 0.49 11.95 -6.86
N CYS A 67 1.31 12.62 -6.05
CA CYS A 67 1.37 14.08 -6.03
C CYS A 67 1.65 14.64 -7.45
N PRO A 68 0.91 15.67 -7.92
CA PRO A 68 1.09 16.22 -9.27
C PRO A 68 2.45 16.89 -9.46
N LYS A 69 3.10 17.28 -8.35
CA LYS A 69 4.45 17.85 -8.31
C LYS A 69 5.46 16.79 -7.84
N ALA A 70 5.27 15.52 -8.21
CA ALA A 70 6.13 14.43 -7.77
C ALA A 70 7.61 14.72 -8.06
N ASN A 71 8.36 14.97 -6.99
CA ASN A 71 9.80 15.20 -7.01
C ASN A 71 10.41 14.61 -5.73
N ASP A 72 11.69 14.87 -5.51
CA ASP A 72 12.42 14.41 -4.34
C ASP A 72 12.02 15.10 -3.02
N VAL A 73 11.35 16.25 -3.11
CA VAL A 73 10.82 17.03 -2.00
C VAL A 73 9.47 16.50 -1.51
N CYS A 74 8.82 15.58 -2.24
CA CYS A 74 7.60 14.92 -1.77
C CYS A 74 7.81 14.23 -0.42
N CYS A 75 6.91 14.53 0.54
CA CYS A 75 6.89 13.87 1.85
C CYS A 75 6.89 12.34 1.69
N ALA A 76 7.82 11.67 2.35
CA ALA A 76 7.94 10.21 2.31
C ALA A 76 6.66 9.51 2.83
N THR A 77 6.06 10.03 3.91
CA THR A 77 4.79 9.51 4.45
C THR A 77 3.66 9.63 3.45
N CYS A 78 3.52 10.78 2.76
CA CYS A 78 2.50 10.93 1.71
C CYS A 78 2.69 9.94 0.56
N ARG A 79 3.95 9.63 0.18
CA ARG A 79 4.26 8.62 -0.84
C ARG A 79 3.84 7.22 -0.39
N VAL A 80 4.16 6.85 0.85
CA VAL A 80 3.75 5.57 1.45
C VAL A 80 2.23 5.46 1.53
N VAL A 81 1.55 6.52 1.97
CA VAL A 81 0.08 6.61 2.05
C VAL A 81 -0.56 6.38 0.67
N ALA A 82 -0.05 7.06 -0.38
CA ALA A 82 -0.56 6.90 -1.74
C ALA A 82 -0.29 5.49 -2.31
N ALA A 83 0.87 4.92 -2.02
CA ALA A 83 1.19 3.55 -2.42
C ALA A 83 0.29 2.53 -1.69
N ALA A 84 0.11 2.67 -0.38
CA ALA A 84 -0.75 1.82 0.42
C ALA A 84 -2.22 1.90 -0.03
N ALA A 85 -2.71 3.11 -0.33
CA ALA A 85 -4.02 3.34 -0.92
C ALA A 85 -4.26 2.51 -2.19
N ALA A 86 -3.30 2.55 -3.11
CA ALA A 86 -3.36 1.79 -4.36
C ALA A 86 -3.37 0.28 -4.10
N VAL A 87 -2.49 -0.19 -3.22
CA VAL A 87 -2.39 -1.60 -2.83
C VAL A 87 -3.68 -2.12 -2.21
N GLY A 88 -4.26 -1.40 -1.26
CA GLY A 88 -5.52 -1.79 -0.62
C GLY A 88 -6.67 -1.90 -1.62
N ALA A 89 -6.77 -0.97 -2.58
CA ALA A 89 -7.75 -1.05 -3.65
C ALA A 89 -7.48 -2.20 -4.63
N GLY A 90 -6.22 -2.41 -5.02
CA GLY A 90 -5.82 -3.46 -5.96
C GLY A 90 -6.08 -4.87 -5.42
N TRP A 91 -5.80 -5.08 -4.13
CA TRP A 91 -6.13 -6.33 -3.45
C TRP A 91 -7.63 -6.59 -3.42
N ALA A 92 -8.40 -5.61 -2.94
CA ALA A 92 -9.85 -5.73 -2.87
C ALA A 92 -10.47 -6.01 -4.25
N HIS A 93 -9.98 -5.32 -5.28
CA HIS A 93 -10.44 -5.53 -6.65
C HIS A 93 -10.16 -6.95 -7.13
N THR A 94 -8.91 -7.40 -6.99
CA THR A 94 -8.50 -8.70 -7.50
C THR A 94 -9.17 -9.85 -6.76
N GLU A 95 -9.21 -9.79 -5.44
CA GLU A 95 -9.84 -10.81 -4.61
C GLU A 95 -11.34 -10.89 -4.89
N HIS A 96 -12.03 -9.74 -4.95
CA HIS A 96 -13.46 -9.70 -5.26
C HIS A 96 -13.75 -10.32 -6.63
N ARG A 97 -12.99 -9.95 -7.67
CA ARG A 97 -13.16 -10.53 -9.01
C ARG A 97 -12.88 -12.02 -9.04
N SER A 98 -11.90 -12.50 -8.26
CA SER A 98 -11.54 -13.91 -8.20
C SER A 98 -12.67 -14.75 -7.61
N TYR A 99 -13.33 -14.26 -6.55
CA TYR A 99 -14.45 -14.97 -5.91
C TYR A 99 -15.79 -14.77 -6.62
N GLN A 100 -16.14 -13.52 -6.95
CA GLN A 100 -17.49 -13.18 -7.40
C GLN A 100 -17.61 -13.03 -8.91
N ARG A 101 -16.49 -13.00 -9.66
CA ARG A 101 -16.45 -12.76 -11.12
C ARG A 101 -17.17 -11.48 -11.59
N ALA A 102 -17.40 -10.55 -10.68
CA ALA A 102 -18.06 -9.27 -10.90
C ALA A 102 -17.18 -8.11 -10.42
N GLU A 103 -17.44 -6.92 -10.96
CA GLU A 103 -16.76 -5.70 -10.50
C GLU A 103 -17.21 -5.35 -9.06
N PRO A 104 -16.26 -5.05 -8.16
CA PRO A 104 -16.57 -4.67 -6.78
C PRO A 104 -17.29 -3.32 -6.71
N ALA A 105 -18.10 -3.15 -5.67
CA ALA A 105 -18.70 -1.85 -5.38
C ALA A 105 -17.62 -0.78 -5.09
N GLU A 106 -17.84 0.45 -5.56
CA GLU A 106 -16.89 1.56 -5.37
C GLU A 106 -16.65 1.86 -3.88
N THR A 107 -17.68 1.66 -3.04
CA THR A 107 -17.60 1.82 -1.59
C THR A 107 -16.62 0.83 -0.96
N LEU A 108 -16.61 -0.43 -1.39
CA LEU A 108 -15.69 -1.46 -0.91
C LEU A 108 -14.24 -1.09 -1.23
N LEU A 109 -13.96 -0.71 -2.48
CA LEU A 109 -12.63 -0.26 -2.91
C LEU A 109 -12.18 0.98 -2.15
N ARG A 110 -13.07 1.94 -1.93
CA ARG A 110 -12.81 3.16 -1.15
C ARG A 110 -12.47 2.84 0.30
N SER A 111 -13.20 1.91 0.93
CA SER A 111 -12.93 1.51 2.31
C SER A 111 -11.56 0.84 2.44
N CYS A 112 -11.23 -0.11 1.56
CA CYS A 112 -9.93 -0.80 1.58
C CYS A 112 -8.76 0.17 1.33
N ARG A 113 -8.93 1.10 0.37
CA ARG A 113 -7.97 2.16 0.08
C ARG A 113 -7.69 3.05 1.30
N LEU A 114 -8.73 3.58 1.93
CA LEU A 114 -8.58 4.49 3.08
C LEU A 114 -7.98 3.76 4.29
N ALA A 115 -8.38 2.51 4.53
CA ALA A 115 -7.84 1.73 5.62
C ALA A 115 -6.36 1.39 5.42
N ALA A 116 -5.96 0.95 4.22
CA ALA A 116 -4.56 0.68 3.90
C ALA A 116 -3.71 1.95 4.05
N ALA A 117 -4.16 3.06 3.47
CA ALA A 117 -3.52 4.37 3.54
C ALA A 117 -3.27 4.80 4.98
N ALA A 118 -4.31 4.75 5.83
CA ALA A 118 -4.24 5.17 7.21
C ALA A 118 -3.34 4.25 8.06
N ARG A 119 -3.48 2.92 7.91
CA ARG A 119 -2.76 1.93 8.72
C ARG A 119 -1.26 1.88 8.38
N LEU A 120 -0.91 1.75 7.10
CA LEU A 120 0.50 1.73 6.68
C LEU A 120 1.15 3.10 6.84
N GLY A 121 0.42 4.18 6.58
CA GLY A 121 0.89 5.54 6.82
C GLY A 121 1.28 5.77 8.28
N ARG A 122 0.42 5.35 9.23
CA ARG A 122 0.73 5.42 10.67
C ARG A 122 1.90 4.53 11.06
N ALA A 123 1.97 3.30 10.55
CA ALA A 123 3.10 2.41 10.80
C ALA A 123 4.43 3.02 10.35
N PHE A 124 4.47 3.61 9.14
CA PHE A 124 5.64 4.32 8.64
C PHE A 124 5.99 5.54 9.50
N ALA A 125 4.99 6.39 9.81
CA ALA A 125 5.18 7.58 10.60
C ALA A 125 5.76 7.27 11.99
N MET A 126 5.23 6.25 12.67
CA MET A 126 5.74 5.77 13.95
C MET A 126 7.16 5.20 13.83
N GLN A 127 7.40 4.32 12.86
CA GLN A 127 8.70 3.66 12.67
C GLN A 127 9.83 4.68 12.44
N HIS A 128 9.54 5.76 11.73
CA HIS A 128 10.53 6.76 11.34
C HIS A 128 10.45 8.04 12.19
N ALA A 129 9.60 8.08 13.22
CA ALA A 129 9.35 9.26 14.05
C ALA A 129 9.08 10.54 13.24
N VAL A 130 8.34 10.41 12.14
CA VAL A 130 8.00 11.53 11.25
C VAL A 130 6.56 11.94 11.43
N TRP A 131 6.32 13.25 11.43
CA TRP A 131 4.98 13.82 11.43
C TRP A 131 4.49 14.06 9.99
N CYS A 132 3.18 13.98 9.74
CA CYS A 132 2.60 14.26 8.43
C CYS A 132 1.16 14.79 8.59
N PRO A 133 0.90 16.08 8.33
CA PRO A 133 -0.45 16.64 8.50
C PRO A 133 -1.50 15.97 7.61
N ALA A 134 -1.11 15.55 6.40
CA ALA A 134 -2.02 14.85 5.50
C ALA A 134 -2.41 13.46 6.02
N LEU A 135 -1.55 12.81 6.83
CA LEU A 135 -1.88 11.54 7.48
C LEU A 135 -2.84 11.74 8.65
N ASP A 136 -2.68 12.81 9.43
CA ASP A 136 -3.57 13.09 10.57
C ASP A 136 -5.01 13.39 10.13
N GLN A 137 -5.19 13.91 8.91
CA GLN A 137 -6.49 14.14 8.31
C GLN A 137 -7.15 12.86 7.77
N LEU A 138 -6.42 11.74 7.68
CA LEU A 138 -6.97 10.47 7.20
C LEU A 138 -7.69 9.73 8.33
N THR A 139 -9.01 9.85 8.35
CA THR A 139 -9.89 8.92 9.03
C THR A 139 -10.04 7.65 8.19
N GLY A 140 -9.51 6.54 8.72
CA GLY A 140 -9.78 5.22 8.14
C GLY A 140 -11.25 4.84 8.43
N PRO A 141 -11.92 4.11 7.53
CA PRO A 141 -13.24 3.57 7.80
C PRO A 141 -13.19 2.61 9.00
N GLU A 142 -14.19 2.69 9.87
CA GLU A 142 -14.33 1.79 11.01
C GLU A 142 -14.66 0.36 10.58
N THR A 143 -15.39 0.22 9.47
CA THR A 143 -15.81 -1.08 8.93
C THR A 143 -14.96 -1.48 7.74
N LEU A 144 -14.32 -2.64 7.85
CA LEU A 144 -13.66 -3.34 6.75
C LEU A 144 -14.54 -4.46 6.23
N PRO A 145 -14.31 -4.94 4.98
CA PRO A 145 -14.91 -6.18 4.53
C PRO A 145 -14.62 -7.30 5.53
N GLY A 146 -15.68 -8.05 5.86
CA GLY A 146 -15.58 -9.20 6.75
C GLY A 146 -14.87 -10.37 6.08
N ALA A 147 -14.53 -11.38 6.87
CA ALA A 147 -13.90 -12.62 6.38
C ALA A 147 -14.75 -13.35 5.32
N GLU A 148 -16.06 -13.14 5.34
CA GLU A 148 -17.01 -13.71 4.37
C GLU A 148 -17.05 -12.94 3.03
N GLU A 149 -16.56 -11.69 3.00
CA GLU A 149 -16.61 -10.84 1.81
C GLU A 149 -15.26 -10.79 1.08
N LEU A 150 -14.18 -10.50 1.81
CA LEU A 150 -12.79 -10.50 1.32
C LEU A 150 -11.85 -11.02 2.41
N PRO A 151 -11.73 -12.34 2.60
CA PRO A 151 -10.95 -12.92 3.71
C PRO A 151 -9.50 -12.45 3.73
N LEU A 152 -8.82 -12.42 2.58
CA LEU A 152 -7.39 -12.13 2.50
C LEU A 152 -7.13 -10.63 2.65
N THR A 153 -7.88 -9.78 1.95
CA THR A 153 -7.75 -8.32 2.05
C THR A 153 -8.14 -7.84 3.45
N GLY A 154 -9.23 -8.36 4.01
CA GLY A 154 -9.68 -8.05 5.37
C GLY A 154 -8.62 -8.40 6.42
N GLU A 155 -8.06 -9.61 6.35
CA GLU A 155 -7.00 -10.06 7.26
C GLU A 155 -5.72 -9.22 7.11
N LEU A 156 -5.24 -9.03 5.88
CA LEU A 156 -4.04 -8.23 5.63
C LEU A 156 -4.18 -6.82 6.17
N LEU A 157 -5.33 -6.17 5.96
CA LEU A 157 -5.60 -4.86 6.53
C LEU A 157 -5.64 -4.93 8.06
N ALA A 158 -6.34 -5.91 8.65
CA ALA A 158 -6.46 -6.09 10.10
C ALA A 158 -5.12 -6.23 10.79
N LEU A 159 -4.16 -6.96 10.20
CA LEU A 159 -2.80 -7.09 10.73
C LEU A 159 -2.09 -5.73 10.89
N TRP A 160 -2.37 -4.77 10.01
CA TRP A 160 -1.80 -3.42 10.08
C TRP A 160 -2.57 -2.47 10.99
N ALA A 161 -3.70 -2.88 11.59
CA ALA A 161 -4.47 -2.06 12.51
C ALA A 161 -3.70 -1.79 13.82
N SER A 162 -2.96 -2.79 14.31
CA SER A 162 -2.17 -2.72 15.53
C SER A 162 -0.79 -3.33 15.30
N PRO A 163 0.17 -2.57 14.74
CA PRO A 163 1.49 -3.11 14.39
C PRO A 163 2.34 -3.57 15.59
N ILE A 164 1.87 -3.41 16.85
CA ILE A 164 2.68 -3.58 18.07
C ILE A 164 2.10 -4.64 19.03
N THR A 165 0.85 -5.09 18.90
CA THR A 165 0.18 -5.78 20.02
C THR A 165 0.07 -7.29 19.94
N ASP A 166 0.47 -7.98 18.87
CA ASP A 166 0.18 -9.41 18.78
C ASP A 166 1.35 -10.30 18.32
N VAL A 167 2.04 -10.86 19.31
CA VAL A 167 3.08 -11.88 19.17
C VAL A 167 2.46 -13.28 19.00
N HIS A 168 1.13 -13.43 19.09
CA HIS A 168 0.48 -14.72 19.33
C HIS A 168 -0.45 -15.24 18.23
N HIS A 169 -0.60 -14.55 17.09
CA HIS A 169 -1.53 -14.98 16.02
C HIS A 169 -0.80 -15.54 14.76
N PRO A 170 -1.11 -16.77 14.29
CA PRO A 170 -0.14 -17.68 13.67
C PRO A 170 -0.10 -17.66 12.13
N VAL A 171 -0.93 -16.86 11.45
CA VAL A 171 -0.79 -16.66 9.99
C VAL A 171 0.52 -15.92 9.66
N ALA A 172 1.19 -15.43 10.71
CA ALA A 172 2.55 -14.96 10.66
C ALA A 172 3.61 -16.02 10.35
N ASN A 173 3.32 -17.33 10.41
CA ASN A 173 4.37 -18.34 10.35
C ASN A 173 4.75 -18.77 8.91
N TRP A 174 3.82 -18.84 7.95
CA TRP A 174 4.16 -19.38 6.63
C TRP A 174 4.79 -18.34 5.68
N LEU A 175 4.29 -17.10 5.69
CA LEU A 175 4.82 -16.03 4.82
C LEU A 175 6.01 -15.27 5.42
N ASN A 176 6.21 -15.26 6.75
CA ASN A 176 7.44 -14.69 7.33
C ASN A 176 8.63 -15.63 7.24
N HIS A 177 8.42 -16.95 7.13
CA HIS A 177 9.53 -17.90 7.13
C HIS A 177 10.27 -17.98 5.79
N CYS A 178 9.65 -17.52 4.69
CA CYS A 178 10.15 -17.76 3.33
C CYS A 178 10.46 -16.50 2.50
N THR A 179 10.41 -15.28 3.04
CA THR A 179 10.71 -14.07 2.25
C THR A 179 11.54 -13.05 3.01
N GLY A 180 12.87 -13.18 2.92
CA GLY A 180 13.79 -12.10 3.24
C GLY A 180 13.67 -10.95 2.24
N LEU A 181 14.20 -9.77 2.57
CA LEU A 181 14.29 -8.64 1.63
C LEU A 181 15.05 -9.02 0.34
N ASP A 182 16.02 -9.93 0.46
CA ASP A 182 16.80 -10.44 -0.66
C ASP A 182 15.96 -11.35 -1.58
N ASP A 183 15.00 -12.10 -1.05
CA ASP A 183 14.09 -12.92 -1.86
C ASP A 183 13.12 -12.02 -2.62
N VAL A 184 12.62 -10.96 -1.97
CA VAL A 184 11.78 -9.94 -2.60
C VAL A 184 12.53 -9.22 -3.72
N ARG A 185 13.77 -8.79 -3.46
CA ARG A 185 14.62 -8.12 -4.44
C ARG A 185 14.95 -9.04 -5.61
N ARG A 186 15.26 -10.32 -5.36
CA ARG A 186 15.54 -11.32 -6.39
C ARG A 186 14.34 -11.58 -7.30
N VAL A 187 13.12 -11.66 -6.75
CA VAL A 187 11.90 -11.83 -7.56
C VAL A 187 11.65 -10.62 -8.46
N LEU A 188 11.86 -9.40 -7.93
CA LEU A 188 11.73 -8.17 -8.71
C LEU A 188 12.82 -8.04 -9.79
N GLU A 189 14.05 -8.44 -9.49
CA GLU A 189 15.20 -8.39 -10.41
C GLU A 189 15.10 -9.42 -11.55
N THR A 190 14.76 -10.67 -11.23
CA THR A 190 14.60 -11.74 -12.24
C THR A 190 13.57 -11.36 -13.31
N ARG A 191 12.53 -10.63 -12.92
CA ARG A 191 11.48 -10.18 -13.86
C ARG A 191 11.85 -8.94 -14.67
N ARG A 192 12.79 -8.10 -14.19
CA ARG A 192 13.34 -6.99 -15.00
C ARG A 192 14.22 -7.48 -16.14
N THR A 193 14.84 -8.65 -15.99
CA THR A 193 15.69 -9.25 -17.02
C THR A 193 14.93 -10.09 -18.04
N ASP A 194 13.68 -10.48 -17.73
CA ASP A 194 12.81 -11.28 -18.60
C ASP A 194 11.82 -10.43 -19.43
N SER A 195 11.91 -9.09 -19.35
CA SER A 195 11.17 -8.11 -20.18
C SER A 195 12.08 -7.48 -21.23
#